data_AF-A0A178LYT5-F1
#
_entry.id   AF-A0A178LYT5-F1
#
_cell.length_a   1.000
_cell.length_b   1.000
_cell.length_c   1.000
_cell.angle_alpha   90.00
_cell.angle_beta   90.00
_cell.angle_gamma   90.00
#
_symmetry.space_group_name_H-M   'P 1'
#
loop_
_entity.id
_entity.type
_entity.pdbx_description
1 polymer ?
#
loop_
_entity_poly.entity_id
_entity_poly.type
_entity_poly.pdbx_seq_one_letter_code
_entity_poly.pdbx_strand_id
1 'polypeptide(L)'
;MSVLLPDQRLWATNRWIARQFFADAIQWIDAAPALAGEIRFCLEAELDTLDLRYADRATLQAFAALVKKVVDYRTAMGASDVAEHNDVLVYMSKLMELSQLVQATLVPCS
;
A
#
# COMPACT_ATOMS: atom_id res chain seq x y z
N MET A 1 11.52 -3.68 -0.44
CA MET A 1 10.35 -2.77 -0.54
C MET A 1 9.32 -3.07 0.55
N SER A 2 8.99 -2.08 1.36
CA SER A 2 8.16 -2.17 2.57
C SER A 2 7.52 -0.81 2.88
N VAL A 3 6.61 -0.74 3.86
CA VAL A 3 6.01 0.53 4.32
C VAL A 3 6.18 0.64 5.83
N LEU A 4 6.79 1.72 6.31
CA LEU A 4 7.02 1.97 7.73
C LEU A 4 6.07 3.04 8.24
N LEU A 5 5.23 2.71 9.22
CA LEU A 5 4.17 3.57 9.75
C LEU A 5 4.63 4.39 10.98
N PRO A 6 3.91 5.47 11.33
CA PRO A 6 4.17 6.32 12.50
C PRO A 6 4.37 5.59 13.84
N ASP A 7 3.68 4.47 14.04
CA ASP A 7 3.75 3.66 15.25
C ASP A 7 4.85 2.58 15.20
N GLN A 8 5.83 2.74 14.30
CA GLN A 8 6.92 1.81 14.05
C GLN A 8 6.47 0.44 13.49
N ARG A 9 5.19 0.26 13.14
CA ARG A 9 4.77 -0.96 12.45
C ARG A 9 5.29 -0.93 11.01
N LEU A 10 5.87 -2.06 10.62
CA LEU A 10 6.43 -2.27 9.31
C LEU A 10 5.58 -3.28 8.55
N TRP A 11 5.04 -2.87 7.41
CA TRP A 11 4.53 -3.81 6.42
C TRP A 11 5.70 -4.36 5.61
N ALA A 12 6.25 -5.48 6.07
CA ALA A 12 7.35 -6.19 5.42
C ALA A 12 6.79 -7.32 4.54
N THR A 13 7.14 -7.30 3.25
CA THR A 13 6.65 -8.26 2.28
C THR A 13 7.69 -8.55 1.19
N ASN A 14 7.41 -9.54 0.36
CA ASN A 14 8.28 -9.90 -0.76
C ASN A 14 8.39 -8.73 -1.76
N ARG A 15 9.56 -8.59 -2.39
CA ARG A 15 9.85 -7.49 -3.34
C ARG A 15 8.79 -7.37 -4.43
N TRP A 16 8.33 -8.49 -4.97
CA TRP A 16 7.31 -8.49 -6.03
C TRP A 16 5.96 -7.94 -5.54
N ILE A 17 5.55 -8.23 -4.29
CA ILE A 17 4.28 -7.76 -3.69
C ILE A 17 4.32 -6.26 -3.50
N ALA A 18 5.39 -5.75 -2.89
CA ALA A 18 5.51 -4.32 -2.65
C ALA A 18 5.66 -3.53 -3.96
N ARG A 19 6.44 -4.04 -4.92
CA ARG A 19 6.54 -3.43 -6.26
C ARG A 19 5.18 -3.40 -6.96
N GLN A 20 4.42 -4.50 -6.91
CA GLN A 20 3.08 -4.55 -7.51
C GLN A 20 2.12 -3.57 -6.83
N PHE A 21 2.17 -3.45 -5.51
CA PHE A 21 1.37 -2.48 -4.77
C PHE A 21 1.66 -1.05 -5.23
N PHE A 22 2.93 -0.63 -5.30
CA PHE A 22 3.27 0.72 -5.73
C PHE A 22 2.91 0.95 -7.21
N ALA A 23 3.08 -0.07 -8.06
CA ALA A 23 2.68 -0.01 -9.47
C ALA A 23 1.16 0.12 -9.64
N ASP A 24 0.37 -0.53 -8.80
CA ASP A 24 -1.08 -0.36 -8.79
C ASP A 24 -1.46 1.02 -8.25
N ALA A 25 -0.85 1.43 -7.13
CA ALA A 25 -1.11 2.71 -6.48
C ALA A 25 -0.86 3.93 -7.38
N ILE A 26 0.10 3.85 -8.31
CA ILE A 26 0.41 4.95 -9.23
C ILE A 26 -0.81 5.42 -10.04
N GLN A 27 -1.74 4.50 -10.34
CA GLN A 27 -2.94 4.78 -11.13
C GLN A 27 -3.91 5.74 -10.42
N TRP A 28 -3.80 5.85 -9.10
CA TRP A 28 -4.64 6.72 -8.27
C TRP A 28 -3.83 7.70 -7.43
N ILE A 29 -2.58 7.97 -7.83
CA ILE A 29 -1.67 8.81 -7.05
C ILE A 29 -2.17 10.24 -6.87
N ASP A 30 -3.04 10.73 -7.77
CA ASP A 30 -3.69 12.03 -7.65
C ASP A 30 -4.60 12.14 -6.41
N ALA A 31 -5.01 11.02 -5.81
CA ALA A 31 -5.73 11.00 -4.54
C ALA A 31 -4.81 11.17 -3.32
N ALA A 32 -3.50 11.08 -3.50
CA ALA A 32 -2.48 11.23 -2.47
C ALA A 32 -1.25 12.00 -3.02
N PRO A 33 -1.41 13.27 -3.45
CA PRO A 33 -0.35 14.02 -4.12
C PRO A 33 0.89 14.22 -3.25
N ALA A 34 0.72 14.28 -1.93
CA ALA A 34 1.80 14.39 -0.95
C ALA A 34 2.72 13.16 -0.88
N LEU A 35 2.31 12.03 -1.48
CA LEU A 35 3.08 10.79 -1.53
C LEU A 35 3.59 10.46 -2.94
N ALA A 36 3.26 11.30 -3.93
CA ALA A 36 3.54 11.02 -5.33
C ALA A 36 5.04 10.92 -5.62
N GLY A 37 5.84 11.80 -5.02
CA GLY A 37 7.29 11.80 -5.18
C GLY A 37 7.91 10.54 -4.59
N GLU A 38 7.56 10.22 -3.35
CA GLU A 38 8.08 9.10 -2.58
C GLU A 38 7.69 7.75 -3.20
N ILE A 39 6.44 7.60 -3.65
CA ILE A 39 5.98 6.37 -4.31
C ILE A 39 6.66 6.17 -5.67
N ARG A 40 6.80 7.23 -6.48
CA ARG A 40 7.56 7.15 -7.75
C ARG A 40 9.01 6.81 -7.50
N PHE A 41 9.62 7.46 -6.52
CA PHE A 41 11.01 7.19 -6.14
C PHE A 41 11.20 5.74 -5.66
N CYS A 42 10.26 5.20 -4.87
CA CYS A 42 10.30 3.79 -4.47
C CYS A 42 10.26 2.83 -5.67
N LEU A 43 9.48 3.16 -6.71
CA LEU A 43 9.41 2.37 -7.94
C LEU A 43 10.67 2.49 -8.80
N GLU A 44 11.18 3.71 -8.99
CA GLU A 44 12.27 4.03 -9.90
C GLU A 44 13.65 3.69 -9.34
N ALA A 45 13.91 4.06 -8.08
CA ALA A 45 15.19 3.83 -7.40
C ALA A 45 15.27 2.45 -6.74
N GLU A 46 14.21 1.65 -6.87
CA GLU A 46 14.04 0.36 -6.21
C GLU A 46 14.26 0.40 -4.69
N LEU A 47 14.00 1.55 -4.06
CA LEU A 47 14.19 1.72 -2.63
C LEU A 47 13.39 0.73 -1.81
N ASP A 48 13.96 0.31 -0.68
CA ASP A 48 13.39 -0.78 0.09
C ASP A 48 12.25 -0.40 1.04
N THR A 49 11.95 0.88 1.25
CA THR A 49 10.93 1.30 2.22
C THR A 49 10.32 2.66 1.88
N LEU A 50 8.98 2.74 1.82
CA LEU A 50 8.24 3.99 1.96
C LEU A 50 8.14 4.33 3.45
N ASP A 51 8.82 5.39 3.88
CA ASP A 51 8.87 5.81 5.29
C ASP A 51 7.80 6.87 5.58
N LEU A 52 6.81 6.51 6.38
CA LEU A 52 5.71 7.37 6.81
C LEU A 52 5.80 7.72 8.30
N ARG A 53 6.94 7.50 8.98
CA ARG A 53 7.07 7.73 10.43
C ARG A 53 6.69 9.12 10.89
N TYR A 54 6.93 10.12 10.04
CA TYR A 54 6.67 11.52 10.31
C TYR A 54 5.51 12.08 9.47
N ALA A 55 4.74 11.21 8.80
CA ALA A 55 3.58 11.63 8.02
C ALA A 55 2.49 12.20 8.93
N ASP A 56 1.90 13.32 8.54
CA ASP A 56 0.76 13.89 9.26
C ASP A 56 -0.51 13.06 9.03
N ARG A 57 -1.55 13.36 9.81
CA ARG A 57 -2.83 12.63 9.75
C ARG A 57 -3.47 12.71 8.37
N ALA A 58 -3.37 13.84 7.68
CA ALA A 58 -3.95 14.02 6.35
C ALA A 58 -3.25 13.13 5.32
N THR A 59 -1.93 13.03 5.37
CA THR A 59 -1.11 12.15 4.53
C THR A 59 -1.43 10.69 4.80
N LEU A 60 -1.60 10.29 6.06
CA LEU A 60 -1.99 8.93 6.42
C LEU A 60 -3.41 8.59 5.95
N GLN A 61 -4.35 9.53 6.01
CA GLN A 61 -5.70 9.35 5.46
C GLN A 61 -5.68 9.20 3.94
N ALA A 62 -4.87 10.01 3.25
CA ALA A 62 -4.66 9.89 1.81
C ALA A 62 -4.03 8.55 1.43
N PHE A 63 -3.03 8.09 2.21
CA PHE A 63 -2.44 6.78 2.05
C PHE A 63 -3.46 5.66 2.27
N ALA A 64 -4.29 5.73 3.32
CA ALA A 64 -5.35 4.77 3.58
C ALA A 64 -6.35 4.68 2.44
N ALA A 65 -6.75 5.83 1.88
CA ALA A 65 -7.64 5.90 0.73
C ALA A 65 -6.99 5.26 -0.51
N LEU A 66 -5.69 5.49 -0.72
CA LEU A 66 -4.92 4.89 -1.80
C LEU A 66 -4.85 3.36 -1.67
N VAL A 67 -4.51 2.84 -0.49
CA VAL A 67 -4.52 1.39 -0.21
C VAL A 67 -5.89 0.79 -0.47
N LYS A 68 -6.96 1.46 -0.02
CA LYS A 68 -8.33 1.00 -0.28
C LYS A 68 -8.63 0.91 -1.77
N LYS A 69 -8.26 1.91 -2.57
CA LYS A 69 -8.48 1.86 -4.03
C LYS A 69 -7.77 0.69 -4.69
N VAL A 70 -6.53 0.38 -4.28
CA VAL A 70 -5.79 -0.77 -4.80
C VAL A 70 -6.47 -2.09 -4.42
N VAL A 71 -6.91 -2.22 -3.16
CA VAL A 71 -7.68 -3.40 -2.69
C VAL A 71 -8.97 -3.57 -3.48
N ASP A 72 -9.76 -2.51 -3.64
CA ASP A 72 -11.03 -2.55 -4.37
C ASP A 72 -10.80 -2.97 -5.84
N TYR A 73 -9.81 -2.37 -6.50
CA TYR A 73 -9.45 -2.69 -7.88
C TYR A 73 -9.04 -4.16 -8.05
N ARG A 74 -8.16 -4.66 -7.18
CA ARG A 74 -7.67 -6.04 -7.26
C ARG A 74 -8.71 -7.06 -6.86
N THR A 75 -9.64 -6.71 -5.97
CA THR A 75 -10.79 -7.56 -5.67
C THR A 75 -11.70 -7.71 -6.90
N ALA A 76 -11.95 -6.62 -7.63
CA ALA A 76 -12.76 -6.66 -8.85
C ALA A 76 -12.08 -7.46 -9.98
N MET A 77 -10.76 -7.30 -10.16
CA MET A 77 -9.97 -8.01 -11.18
C MET A 77 -9.70 -9.49 -10.84
N GLY A 78 -9.47 -9.81 -9.57
CA GLY A 78 -9.23 -11.19 -9.11
C GLY A 78 -10.45 -12.10 -9.27
N ALA A 79 -11.66 -11.54 -9.34
CA ALA A 79 -12.85 -12.29 -9.73
C ALA A 79 -12.84 -12.73 -11.22
N SER A 80 -12.04 -12.08 -12.07
CA SER A 80 -11.90 -12.38 -13.50
C SER A 80 -10.66 -13.21 -13.86
N ASP A 81 -9.55 -13.08 -13.13
CA ASP A 81 -8.27 -13.79 -13.39
C ASP A 81 -8.14 -15.09 -12.58
N VAL A 82 -8.92 -16.09 -12.96
CA VAL A 82 -9.04 -17.39 -12.28
C VAL A 82 -7.89 -18.36 -12.67
N ALA A 83 -6.92 -17.96 -13.49
CA ALA A 83 -5.88 -18.86 -14.02
C ALA A 83 -4.57 -18.90 -13.20
N GLU A 84 -4.25 -17.86 -12.41
CA GLU A 84 -3.02 -17.77 -11.59
C GLU A 84 -3.36 -17.63 -10.08
N HIS A 85 -4.07 -18.63 -9.54
CA HIS A 85 -4.73 -18.53 -8.23
C HIS A 85 -3.81 -18.24 -7.03
N ASN A 86 -2.61 -18.79 -6.98
CA ASN A 86 -1.82 -18.75 -5.75
C ASN A 86 -1.16 -17.38 -5.51
N ASP A 87 -0.61 -16.77 -6.56
CA ASP A 87 0.07 -15.47 -6.42
C ASP A 87 -0.94 -14.34 -6.18
N VAL A 88 -2.12 -14.41 -6.80
CA VAL A 88 -3.21 -13.45 -6.55
C VAL A 88 -3.70 -13.53 -5.10
N LEU A 89 -3.90 -14.74 -4.55
CA LEU A 89 -4.33 -14.91 -3.15
C LEU A 89 -3.28 -14.39 -2.16
N VAL A 90 -2.00 -14.66 -2.42
CA VAL A 90 -0.89 -14.15 -1.58
C VAL A 90 -0.82 -12.62 -1.67
N TYR A 91 -0.95 -12.05 -2.86
CA TYR A 91 -0.95 -10.61 -3.06
C TYR A 91 -2.12 -9.94 -2.33
N MET A 92 -3.33 -10.48 -2.49
CA MET A 92 -4.53 -9.97 -1.82
C MET A 92 -4.42 -10.05 -0.29
N SER A 93 -3.91 -11.16 0.25
CA SER A 93 -3.68 -11.29 1.69
C SER A 93 -2.76 -10.18 2.22
N LYS A 94 -1.68 -9.86 1.48
CA LYS A 94 -0.75 -8.80 1.87
C LYS A 94 -1.31 -7.39 1.70
N LEU A 95 -2.18 -7.14 0.71
CA LEU A 95 -2.89 -5.88 0.59
C LEU A 95 -3.87 -5.67 1.75
N MET A 96 -4.57 -6.73 2.18
CA MET A 96 -5.46 -6.67 3.33
C MET A 96 -4.71 -6.42 4.64
N GLU A 97 -3.53 -7.02 4.81
CA GLU A 97 -2.63 -6.73 5.93
C GLU A 97 -2.24 -5.25 5.96
N LEU A 98 -1.79 -4.69 4.83
CA LEU A 98 -1.45 -3.27 4.74
C LEU A 98 -2.64 -2.37 5.09
N SER A 99 -3.83 -2.69 4.56
CA SER A 99 -5.06 -1.97 4.85
C SER A 99 -5.35 -1.95 6.36
N GLN A 100 -5.27 -3.10 7.03
CA GLN A 100 -5.50 -3.20 8.47
C GLN A 100 -4.47 -2.40 9.28
N LEU A 101 -3.19 -2.46 8.91
CA LEU A 101 -2.12 -1.71 9.58
C LEU A 101 -2.36 -0.19 9.47
N VAL A 102 -2.67 0.31 8.28
CA VAL A 102 -2.92 1.74 8.07
C VAL A 102 -4.17 2.19 8.82
N GLN A 103 -5.27 1.42 8.77
CA GLN A 103 -6.49 1.77 9.48
C GLN A 103 -6.29 1.81 11.00
N ALA A 104 -5.58 0.83 11.56
CA ALA A 104 -5.26 0.82 12.97
C ALA A 104 -4.37 2.00 13.40
N THR A 105 -3.58 2.57 12.48
CA THR A 105 -2.76 3.77 12.76
C THR A 105 -3.62 5.04 12.83
N LEU A 106 -4.77 5.05 12.16
CA LEU A 106 -5.69 6.19 12.13
C LEU A 106 -6.67 6.21 13.31
N VAL A 107 -6.83 5.09 14.02
CA VAL A 107 -7.65 5.01 15.24
C VAL A 107 -6.82 5.54 16.40
N PRO A 108 -7.21 6.63 17.07
CA PRO A 108 -6.51 7.09 18.27
C PRO A 108 -6.60 6.00 19.34
N CYS A 109 -5.48 5.64 19.96
CA CYS A 109 -5.50 4.89 21.21
C CYS A 109 -6.24 5.75 22.24
N SER A 110 -7.42 5.29 22.64
CA SER A 110 -8.22 5.85 23.73
C SER A 110 -7.45 5.83 25.05
#